data_AF-A0A9E6BTZ4-F1
#
_entry.id   AF-A0A9E6BTZ4-F1
#
_cell.length_a   1.000
_cell.length_b   1.000
_cell.length_c   1.000
_cell.angle_alpha   90.00
_cell.angle_beta   90.00
_cell.angle_gamma   90.00
#
_symmetry.space_group_name_H-M   'P 1'
#
loop_
_entity.id
_entity.type
_entity.pdbx_description
1 polymer ?
#
loop_
_entity_poly.entity_id
_entity_poly.type
_entity_poly.pdbx_seq_one_letter_code
_entity_poly.pdbx_strand_id
1 'polypeptide(L)'
;MLTELRLVVFALLLVPLTTAVAQDEEPRIVTEKLSDNLYVLYGGNGQGSNVGVSIGEDGILLIDAMRDVSSEKLLSAIRAISDKPIKYVINTHSDFDHSGGNQFFADLGATIIAQNNARYSSAMSHLKVADNFVLTFNNNDIEAQHVVAHSYNDLIVYLPDDNVVFMGDTYTNTSYPYAYRLGMAGQFKALDIAHSFADKGTIFVPGHGLFDNEKGLHAFREKCVHWLARVGALFRQGVGVDAMGEDLELDQIKQRFIEKRDPPILSDTLYRGFIERTLSADFVNAYPMSQDDLNAYVGIYQLEDGAILEVLQMDASLIARVEGSHIDTLIALSPTLFHVRVSLGDAYNFRLSKKGVADRVTIHTGDESQNGKRINPAD
;
A
#
# COMPACT_ATOMS: atom_id res chain seq x y z
N MET A 1 62.91 -60.33 34.58
CA MET A 1 62.52 -60.27 33.17
C MET A 1 61.03 -60.53 33.10
N LEU A 2 60.24 -59.45 33.16
CA LEU A 2 58.85 -59.32 32.71
C LEU A 2 58.42 -57.88 33.02
N THR A 3 57.99 -57.22 31.97
CA THR A 3 57.76 -55.78 31.77
C THR A 3 56.46 -55.31 32.42
N GLU A 4 56.52 -54.25 33.23
CA GLU A 4 55.32 -53.52 33.66
C GLU A 4 54.96 -52.44 32.63
N LEU A 5 53.80 -52.63 32.00
CA LEU A 5 53.21 -51.76 31.00
C LEU A 5 52.48 -50.61 31.73
N ARG A 6 53.02 -49.39 31.66
CA ARG A 6 52.34 -48.19 32.17
C ARG A 6 51.19 -47.82 31.25
N LEU A 7 49.96 -48.01 31.72
CA LEU A 7 48.73 -47.53 31.07
C LEU A 7 48.63 -46.01 31.28
N VAL A 8 48.81 -45.23 30.21
CA VAL A 8 48.54 -43.78 30.20
C VAL A 8 47.05 -43.61 29.89
N VAL A 9 46.26 -43.22 30.90
CA VAL A 9 44.85 -42.85 30.72
C VAL A 9 44.81 -41.42 30.18
N PHE A 10 44.51 -41.25 28.90
CA PHE A 10 44.14 -39.97 28.31
C PHE A 10 42.74 -39.60 28.78
N ALA A 11 42.62 -38.65 29.71
CA ALA A 11 41.34 -38.03 30.04
C ALA A 11 40.92 -37.14 28.87
N LEU A 12 39.94 -37.59 28.07
CA LEU A 12 39.24 -36.72 27.12
C LEU A 12 38.47 -35.66 27.93
N LEU A 13 39.02 -34.44 27.98
CA LEU A 13 38.27 -33.25 28.36
C LEU A 13 37.25 -32.96 27.26
N LEU A 14 36.00 -33.40 27.48
CA LEU A 14 34.84 -32.91 26.75
C LEU A 14 34.66 -31.42 27.10
N VAL A 15 35.15 -30.54 26.23
CA VAL A 15 34.74 -29.14 26.23
C VAL A 15 33.30 -29.10 25.71
N PRO A 16 32.31 -28.61 26.50
CA PRO A 16 30.97 -28.46 25.99
C PRO A 16 31.00 -27.43 24.86
N LEU A 17 30.64 -27.87 23.66
CA LEU A 17 30.43 -27.01 22.50
C LEU A 17 29.15 -26.22 22.77
N THR A 18 29.26 -25.06 23.42
CA THR A 18 28.14 -24.13 23.53
C THR A 18 27.89 -23.57 22.13
N THR A 19 26.87 -24.09 21.45
CA THR A 19 26.29 -23.41 20.30
C THR A 19 25.73 -22.08 20.81
N ALA A 20 26.46 -20.99 20.57
CA ALA A 20 25.88 -19.66 20.66
C ALA A 20 24.76 -19.61 19.61
N VAL A 21 23.53 -19.81 20.07
CA VAL A 21 22.36 -19.40 19.30
C VAL A 21 22.50 -17.89 19.21
N ALA A 22 22.79 -17.36 18.03
CA ALA A 22 22.67 -15.94 17.79
C ALA A 22 21.25 -15.56 18.21
N GLN A 23 21.12 -14.75 19.26
CA GLN A 23 19.86 -14.07 19.51
C GLN A 23 19.63 -13.23 18.26
N ASP A 24 18.63 -13.57 17.46
CA ASP A 24 18.08 -12.63 16.49
C ASP A 24 17.78 -11.35 17.28
N GLU A 25 18.55 -10.28 17.04
CA GLU A 25 18.28 -9.00 17.65
C GLU A 25 16.83 -8.65 17.31
N GLU A 26 16.02 -8.32 18.32
CA GLU A 26 14.65 -7.89 18.07
C GLU A 26 14.66 -6.80 17.00
N PRO A 27 13.81 -6.90 15.96
CA PRO A 27 13.78 -5.91 14.90
C PRO A 27 13.58 -4.50 15.48
N ARG A 28 14.60 -3.65 15.30
CA ARG A 28 14.65 -2.29 15.82
C ARG A 28 14.12 -1.31 14.77
N ILE A 29 13.39 -0.29 15.23
CA ILE A 29 13.06 0.88 14.43
C ILE A 29 14.33 1.71 14.30
N VAL A 30 14.79 1.91 13.07
CA VAL A 30 15.98 2.72 12.76
C VAL A 30 15.53 4.16 12.57
N THR A 31 16.18 5.10 13.26
CA THR A 31 15.89 6.53 13.17
C THR A 31 16.96 7.24 12.36
N GLU A 32 16.55 8.00 11.35
CA GLU A 32 17.44 8.82 10.53
C GLU A 32 16.96 10.27 10.52
N LYS A 33 17.90 11.20 10.73
CA LYS A 33 17.64 12.64 10.73
C LYS A 33 17.76 13.16 9.30
N LEU A 34 16.69 13.76 8.76
CA LEU A 34 16.69 14.38 7.43
C LEU A 34 17.03 15.87 7.47
N SER A 35 16.51 16.57 8.47
CA SER A 35 16.76 17.99 8.73
C SER A 35 16.82 18.25 10.23
N ASP A 36 16.98 19.50 10.66
CA ASP A 36 16.96 19.85 12.09
C ASP A 36 15.69 19.44 12.83
N ASN A 37 14.56 19.43 12.13
CA ASN A 37 13.25 19.21 12.70
C ASN A 37 12.52 17.98 12.13
N LEU A 38 13.10 17.28 11.16
CA LEU A 38 12.47 16.15 10.48
C LEU A 38 13.32 14.88 10.55
N TYR A 39 12.66 13.79 10.93
CA TYR A 39 13.24 12.44 10.99
C TYR A 39 12.37 11.45 10.21
N VAL A 40 12.99 10.35 9.80
CA VAL A 40 12.29 9.15 9.30
C VAL A 40 12.64 7.97 10.19
N LEU A 41 11.61 7.25 10.63
CA LEU A 41 11.71 6.04 11.41
C LEU A 41 11.31 4.85 10.52
N TYR A 42 12.25 3.94 10.28
CA TYR A 42 12.06 2.80 9.39
C TYR A 42 11.45 1.62 10.14
N GLY A 43 10.27 1.18 9.72
CA GLY A 43 9.53 0.05 10.28
C GLY A 43 9.90 -1.33 9.70
N GLY A 44 10.97 -1.45 8.93
CA GLY A 44 11.41 -2.71 8.32
C GLY A 44 11.45 -3.91 9.31
N ASN A 45 11.55 -5.13 8.77
CA ASN A 45 11.53 -6.36 9.57
C ASN A 45 10.22 -6.55 10.36
N GLY A 46 9.08 -6.25 9.73
CA GLY A 46 7.75 -6.56 10.22
C GLY A 46 7.11 -5.54 11.18
N GLN A 47 7.76 -4.39 11.43
CA GLN A 47 7.16 -3.32 12.25
C GLN A 47 6.11 -2.50 11.48
N GLY A 48 6.27 -2.35 10.17
CA GLY A 48 5.30 -1.71 9.28
C GLY A 48 5.96 -0.72 8.33
N SER A 49 5.24 0.37 8.06
CA SER A 49 5.68 1.46 7.20
C SER A 49 6.88 2.23 7.75
N ASN A 50 7.44 3.08 6.91
CA ASN A 50 8.21 4.23 7.35
C ASN A 50 7.29 5.25 8.03
N VAL A 51 7.82 5.98 8.99
CA VAL A 51 7.11 7.06 9.69
C VAL A 51 7.92 8.35 9.63
N GLY A 52 7.30 9.42 9.14
CA GLY A 52 7.86 10.77 9.26
C GLY A 52 7.61 11.34 10.65
N VAL A 53 8.60 11.99 11.25
CA VAL A 53 8.48 12.63 12.57
C VAL A 53 8.96 14.08 12.45
N SER A 54 8.01 15.00 12.36
CA SER A 54 8.25 16.45 12.34
C SER A 54 8.11 17.03 13.74
N ILE A 55 9.15 17.70 14.23
CA ILE A 55 9.27 18.21 15.60
C ILE A 55 9.44 19.72 15.55
N GLY A 56 8.62 20.46 16.29
CA GLY A 56 8.78 21.91 16.42
C GLY A 56 8.22 22.42 17.74
N GLU A 57 8.04 23.74 17.88
CA GLU A 57 7.67 24.38 19.16
C GLU A 57 6.35 23.86 19.74
N ASP A 58 5.33 23.69 18.91
CA ASP A 58 3.96 23.35 19.29
C ASP A 58 3.74 21.85 19.54
N GLY A 59 4.63 21.00 19.01
CA GLY A 59 4.61 19.55 19.25
C GLY A 59 5.19 18.72 18.11
N ILE A 60 4.79 17.45 18.08
CA ILE A 60 5.20 16.46 17.09
C ILE A 60 4.04 16.15 16.16
N LEU A 61 4.31 16.14 14.86
CA LEU A 61 3.44 15.59 13.81
C LEU A 61 4.07 14.32 13.26
N LEU A 62 3.27 13.25 13.17
CA LEU A 62 3.66 12.01 12.53
C LEU A 62 3.06 11.91 11.12
N ILE A 63 3.78 11.27 10.22
CA ILE A 63 3.28 10.81 8.92
C ILE A 63 3.31 9.29 8.98
N ASP A 64 2.12 8.68 9.01
CA ASP A 64 1.85 7.28 9.35
C ASP A 64 2.17 6.89 10.81
N ALA A 65 1.73 5.68 11.20
CA ALA A 65 1.73 5.19 12.58
C ALA A 65 2.22 3.74 12.73
N MET A 66 2.75 3.11 11.67
CA MET A 66 3.10 1.69 11.65
C MET A 66 1.91 0.76 12.01
N ARG A 67 2.20 -0.52 12.23
CA ARG A 67 1.26 -1.51 12.79
C ARG A 67 1.02 -1.27 14.27
N ASP A 68 -0.12 -1.73 14.76
CA ASP A 68 -0.50 -1.69 16.18
C ASP A 68 0.54 -2.35 17.11
N VAL A 69 1.06 -3.52 16.73
CA VAL A 69 2.08 -4.29 17.46
C VAL A 69 3.41 -3.55 17.63
N SER A 70 3.62 -2.47 16.87
CA SER A 70 4.84 -1.67 16.88
C SER A 70 4.66 -0.33 17.58
N SER A 71 3.46 -0.01 18.07
CA SER A 71 3.14 1.32 18.62
C SER A 71 4.03 1.73 19.80
N GLU A 72 4.29 0.82 20.74
CA GLU A 72 5.18 1.11 21.88
C GLU A 72 6.64 1.29 21.45
N LYS A 73 7.11 0.49 20.47
CA LYS A 73 8.45 0.62 19.91
C LYS A 73 8.61 1.94 19.17
N LEU A 74 7.60 2.32 18.39
CA LEU A 74 7.57 3.59 17.67
C LEU A 74 7.56 4.77 18.65
N LEU A 75 6.72 4.72 19.69
CA LEU A 75 6.72 5.73 20.73
C LEU A 75 8.09 5.83 21.42
N SER A 76 8.71 4.71 21.76
CA SER A 76 10.05 4.68 22.37
C SER A 76 11.10 5.35 21.48
N ALA A 77 11.09 5.05 20.17
CA ALA A 77 11.98 5.68 19.19
C ALA A 77 11.73 7.20 19.06
N ILE A 78 10.46 7.63 19.04
CA ILE A 78 10.10 9.06 19.04
C ILE A 78 10.59 9.75 20.33
N ARG A 79 10.45 9.09 21.49
CA ARG A 79 10.89 9.64 22.78
C ARG A 79 12.40 9.71 22.93
N ALA A 80 13.15 8.89 22.21
CA ALA A 80 14.60 9.00 22.14
C ALA A 80 15.07 10.29 21.44
N ILE A 81 14.22 10.92 20.61
CA ILE A 81 14.54 12.16 19.89
C ILE A 81 13.75 13.38 20.40
N SER A 82 12.61 13.22 21.08
CA SER A 82 11.84 14.34 21.63
C SER A 82 10.80 13.93 22.69
N ASP A 83 10.71 14.71 23.76
CA ASP A 83 9.67 14.60 24.81
C ASP A 83 8.41 15.42 24.52
N LYS A 84 8.34 16.11 23.37
CA LYS A 84 7.20 16.96 23.03
C LYS A 84 5.91 16.15 22.83
N PRO A 85 4.73 16.75 23.08
CA PRO A 85 3.46 16.08 22.85
C PRO A 85 3.27 15.75 21.37
N ILE A 86 2.77 14.55 21.08
CA ILE A 86 2.35 14.15 19.73
C ILE A 86 0.96 14.73 19.50
N LYS A 87 0.83 15.64 18.53
CA LYS A 87 -0.40 16.41 18.29
C LYS A 87 -1.19 15.88 17.11
N TYR A 88 -0.50 15.44 16.06
CA TYR A 88 -1.12 15.01 14.81
C TYR A 88 -0.47 13.74 14.27
N VAL A 89 -1.28 12.92 13.61
CA VAL A 89 -0.83 11.86 12.71
C VAL A 89 -1.54 12.07 11.38
N ILE A 90 -0.81 12.25 10.30
CA ILE A 90 -1.35 12.25 8.94
C ILE A 90 -1.10 10.87 8.35
N ASN A 91 -2.14 10.12 8.01
CA ASN A 91 -1.95 8.87 7.28
C ASN A 91 -1.77 9.16 5.78
N THR A 92 -0.74 8.57 5.18
CA THR A 92 -0.58 8.54 3.73
C THR A 92 -1.69 7.71 3.09
N HIS A 93 -2.13 6.62 3.73
CA HIS A 93 -3.32 5.85 3.32
C HIS A 93 -3.78 4.91 4.46
N SER A 94 -4.84 4.13 4.21
CA SER A 94 -5.51 3.33 5.25
C SER A 94 -4.95 1.92 5.47
N ASP A 95 -3.88 1.51 4.81
CA ASP A 95 -3.40 0.14 4.99
C ASP A 95 -2.89 -0.07 6.42
N PHE A 96 -3.05 -1.29 6.91
CA PHE A 96 -2.90 -1.61 8.33
C PHE A 96 -1.48 -1.38 8.85
N ASP A 97 -0.47 -1.56 8.01
CA ASP A 97 0.92 -1.30 8.34
C ASP A 97 1.33 0.16 8.29
N HIS A 98 0.43 1.04 7.86
CA HIS A 98 0.56 2.50 7.94
C HIS A 98 -0.32 3.10 9.04
N SER A 99 -1.48 2.49 9.32
CA SER A 99 -2.53 3.06 10.15
C SER A 99 -2.87 2.24 11.41
N GLY A 100 -2.27 1.06 11.59
CA GLY A 100 -2.57 0.17 12.71
C GLY A 100 -2.30 0.81 14.08
N GLY A 101 -1.27 1.64 14.19
CA GLY A 101 -0.95 2.40 15.41
C GLY A 101 -1.88 3.58 15.70
N ASN A 102 -2.83 3.93 14.82
CA ASN A 102 -3.64 5.14 14.96
C ASN A 102 -4.38 5.21 16.30
N GLN A 103 -5.01 4.12 16.75
CA GLN A 103 -5.74 4.10 18.03
C GLN A 103 -4.83 4.40 19.21
N PHE A 104 -3.63 3.82 19.21
CA PHE A 104 -2.66 4.05 20.27
C PHE A 104 -2.25 5.53 20.36
N PHE A 105 -1.95 6.19 19.23
CA PHE A 105 -1.59 7.60 19.25
C PHE A 105 -2.78 8.53 19.56
N ALA A 106 -3.99 8.14 19.17
CA ALA A 106 -5.20 8.84 19.58
C ALA A 106 -5.42 8.81 21.09
N ASP A 107 -5.20 7.66 21.72
CA ASP A 107 -5.30 7.53 23.18
C ASP A 107 -4.24 8.37 23.91
N LEU A 108 -3.12 8.69 23.25
CA LEU A 108 -2.11 9.64 23.71
C LEU A 108 -2.46 11.12 23.42
N GLY A 109 -3.59 11.38 22.79
CA GLY A 109 -4.12 12.73 22.52
C GLY A 109 -3.80 13.29 21.13
N ALA A 110 -3.29 12.47 20.20
CA ALA A 110 -3.05 12.90 18.82
C ALA A 110 -4.36 12.92 18.01
N THR A 111 -4.51 13.93 17.15
CA THR A 111 -5.58 13.95 16.15
C THR A 111 -5.12 13.22 14.90
N ILE A 112 -5.87 12.19 14.51
CA ILE A 112 -5.60 11.40 13.31
C ILE A 112 -6.30 12.01 12.10
N ILE A 113 -5.52 12.37 11.08
CA ILE A 113 -5.93 13.01 9.84
C ILE A 113 -5.74 12.01 8.70
N ALA A 114 -6.78 11.78 7.90
CA ALA A 114 -6.72 10.91 6.74
C ALA A 114 -7.55 11.50 5.59
N GLN A 115 -7.28 11.09 4.35
CA GLN A 115 -8.09 11.52 3.21
C GLN A 115 -9.54 11.03 3.31
N ASN A 116 -10.49 11.76 2.71
CA ASN A 116 -11.93 11.51 2.83
C ASN A 116 -12.37 10.06 2.53
N ASN A 117 -11.76 9.39 1.56
CA ASN A 117 -12.07 8.01 1.20
C ASN A 117 -11.63 7.01 2.29
N ALA A 118 -10.84 7.41 3.28
CA ALA A 118 -10.57 6.58 4.47
C ALA A 118 -11.85 6.17 5.21
N ARG A 119 -12.98 6.87 5.00
CA ARG A 119 -14.28 6.43 5.51
C ARG A 119 -14.72 5.06 5.00
N TYR A 120 -14.22 4.63 3.85
CA TYR A 120 -14.50 3.31 3.27
C TYR A 120 -13.39 2.31 3.60
N SER A 121 -12.72 2.51 4.75
CA SER A 121 -11.74 1.59 5.32
C SER A 121 -12.05 1.39 6.81
N SER A 122 -11.47 0.38 7.41
CA SER A 122 -11.57 0.14 8.86
C SER A 122 -10.58 0.98 9.69
N ALA A 123 -9.67 1.71 9.04
CA ALA A 123 -8.67 2.52 9.73
C ALA A 123 -9.33 3.67 10.52
N MET A 124 -8.98 3.76 11.80
CA MET A 124 -9.48 4.83 12.66
C MET A 124 -8.89 6.18 12.21
N SER A 125 -9.76 7.19 12.08
CA SER A 125 -9.40 8.58 11.80
C SER A 125 -10.39 9.54 12.44
N HIS A 126 -9.90 10.69 12.93
CA HIS A 126 -10.74 11.74 13.50
C HIS A 126 -11.19 12.75 12.44
N LEU A 127 -10.23 13.22 11.64
CA LEU A 127 -10.45 14.24 10.62
C LEU A 127 -10.25 13.62 9.23
N LYS A 128 -11.27 13.80 8.40
CA LYS A 128 -11.28 13.40 7.01
C LYS A 128 -11.19 14.65 6.15
N VAL A 129 -10.14 14.73 5.34
CA VAL A 129 -9.78 15.96 4.62
C VAL A 129 -10.09 15.85 3.13
N ALA A 130 -10.24 17.01 2.48
CA ALA A 130 -10.45 17.13 1.05
C ALA A 130 -9.22 16.65 0.25
N ASP A 131 -9.36 16.61 -1.08
CA ASP A 131 -8.33 16.10 -1.97
C ASP A 131 -7.02 16.89 -1.92
N ASN A 132 -7.07 18.17 -1.58
CA ASN A 132 -5.87 18.96 -1.33
C ASN A 132 -6.07 19.76 -0.05
N PHE A 133 -5.06 19.77 0.82
CA PHE A 133 -5.07 20.61 2.01
C PHE A 133 -3.66 21.04 2.40
N VAL A 134 -3.61 22.11 3.17
CA VAL A 134 -2.40 22.57 3.85
C VAL A 134 -2.69 22.60 5.34
N LEU A 135 -1.82 22.00 6.13
CA LEU A 135 -1.80 22.12 7.57
C LEU A 135 -0.60 22.98 7.97
N THR A 136 -0.86 24.18 8.49
CA THR A 136 0.20 24.98 9.12
C THR A 136 0.39 24.51 10.57
N PHE A 137 1.58 24.03 10.90
CA PHE A 137 1.94 23.54 12.24
C PHE A 137 3.43 23.78 12.51
N ASN A 138 3.81 24.15 13.73
CA ASN A 138 5.20 24.51 14.08
C ASN A 138 5.77 25.65 13.21
N ASN A 139 4.93 26.59 12.77
CA ASN A 139 5.24 27.65 11.80
C ASN A 139 5.70 27.18 10.41
N ASN A 140 5.52 25.90 10.09
CA ASN A 140 5.79 25.32 8.78
C ASN A 140 4.47 24.89 8.12
N ASP A 141 4.43 24.95 6.79
CA ASP A 141 3.31 24.39 6.04
C ASP A 141 3.58 22.91 5.73
N ILE A 142 2.55 22.08 5.88
CA ILE A 142 2.53 20.69 5.43
C ILE A 142 1.46 20.60 4.35
N GLU A 143 1.88 20.39 3.11
CA GLU A 143 0.99 20.27 1.96
C GLU A 143 0.66 18.80 1.72
N ALA A 144 -0.57 18.49 1.35
CA ALA A 144 -0.96 17.13 1.02
C ALA A 144 -1.95 17.11 -0.14
N GLN A 145 -1.70 16.17 -1.06
CA GLN A 145 -2.47 15.99 -2.28
C GLN A 145 -2.89 14.53 -2.46
N HIS A 146 -4.19 14.33 -2.70
CA HIS A 146 -4.82 13.04 -2.93
C HIS A 146 -4.52 12.51 -4.33
N VAL A 147 -4.30 11.19 -4.36
CA VAL A 147 -4.22 10.41 -5.59
C VAL A 147 -4.87 9.04 -5.36
N VAL A 148 -5.36 8.43 -6.43
CA VAL A 148 -5.78 7.02 -6.39
C VAL A 148 -4.72 6.23 -7.15
N ALA A 149 -3.84 5.55 -6.42
CA ALA A 149 -2.77 4.74 -6.98
C ALA A 149 -2.71 3.39 -6.26
N HIS A 150 -2.14 3.36 -5.07
CA HIS A 150 -2.01 2.18 -4.21
C HIS A 150 -3.34 1.82 -3.55
N SER A 151 -3.99 2.81 -2.96
CA SER A 151 -5.32 2.74 -2.37
C SER A 151 -6.25 3.79 -3.00
N TYR A 152 -7.49 3.87 -2.51
CA TYR A 152 -8.40 4.94 -2.94
C TYR A 152 -8.25 6.22 -2.13
N ASN A 153 -7.41 6.21 -1.09
CA ASN A 153 -7.26 7.31 -0.16
C ASN A 153 -5.79 7.71 0.04
N ASP A 154 -4.96 7.52 -0.99
CA ASP A 154 -3.54 7.88 -0.93
C ASP A 154 -3.37 9.40 -0.86
N LEU A 155 -2.49 9.85 0.01
CA LEU A 155 -1.98 11.21 0.11
C LEU A 155 -0.49 11.20 -0.16
N ILE A 156 -0.07 12.08 -1.06
CA ILE A 156 1.31 12.54 -1.16
C ILE A 156 1.45 13.73 -0.22
N VAL A 157 2.35 13.64 0.76
CA VAL A 157 2.55 14.68 1.79
C VAL A 157 3.91 15.34 1.58
N TYR A 158 3.92 16.65 1.39
CA TYR A 158 5.10 17.46 1.13
C TYR A 158 5.36 18.44 2.28
N LEU A 159 6.61 18.49 2.73
CA LEU A 159 7.11 19.44 3.73
C LEU A 159 8.06 20.39 3.00
N PRO A 160 7.61 21.58 2.58
CA PRO A 160 8.39 22.49 1.76
C PRO A 160 9.68 22.98 2.41
N ASP A 161 9.63 23.31 3.71
CA ASP A 161 10.80 23.84 4.44
C ASP A 161 11.91 22.80 4.60
N ASP A 162 11.55 21.52 4.68
CA ASP A 162 12.49 20.40 4.74
C ASP A 162 12.85 19.86 3.35
N ASN A 163 12.08 20.24 2.33
CA ASN A 163 12.15 19.71 0.98
C ASN A 163 12.06 18.17 0.90
N VAL A 164 11.04 17.62 1.57
CA VAL A 164 10.81 16.18 1.67
C VAL A 164 9.38 15.81 1.28
N VAL A 165 9.23 14.81 0.41
CA VAL A 165 7.95 14.27 -0.04
C VAL A 165 7.77 12.84 0.50
N PHE A 166 6.74 12.62 1.31
CA PHE A 166 6.30 11.31 1.75
C PHE A 166 5.22 10.78 0.81
N MET A 167 5.42 9.58 0.29
CA MET A 167 4.59 9.05 -0.80
C MET A 167 3.73 7.85 -0.39
N GLY A 168 3.85 7.36 0.85
CA GLY A 168 3.26 6.08 1.23
C GLY A 168 3.63 4.98 0.23
N ASP A 169 2.72 4.04 0.01
CA ASP A 169 2.96 2.93 -0.92
C ASP A 169 2.72 3.27 -2.40
N THR A 170 2.41 4.54 -2.69
CA THR A 170 2.43 5.03 -4.08
C THR A 170 3.84 5.16 -4.63
N TYR A 171 4.88 4.97 -3.83
CA TYR A 171 6.24 4.80 -4.30
C TYR A 171 7.00 3.81 -3.42
N THR A 172 7.74 2.93 -4.07
CA THR A 172 8.65 1.98 -3.46
C THR A 172 9.93 1.96 -4.29
N ASN A 173 11.07 2.03 -3.64
CA ASN A 173 12.36 1.86 -4.31
C ASN A 173 12.93 0.44 -4.16
N THR A 174 12.19 -0.46 -3.49
CA THR A 174 12.62 -1.82 -3.17
C THR A 174 11.64 -2.91 -3.60
N SER A 175 10.53 -2.56 -4.27
CA SER A 175 9.50 -3.50 -4.72
C SER A 175 9.13 -3.28 -6.19
N TYR A 176 8.36 -4.22 -6.75
CA TYR A 176 7.82 -4.14 -8.10
C TYR A 176 6.77 -3.04 -8.22
N PRO A 177 6.49 -2.55 -9.44
CA PRO A 177 5.30 -1.75 -9.70
C PRO A 177 4.10 -2.55 -9.25
N TYR A 178 3.33 -1.96 -8.35
CA TYR A 178 2.20 -2.67 -7.80
C TYR A 178 0.96 -2.66 -8.71
N ALA A 179 0.83 -1.64 -9.59
CA ALA A 179 -0.30 -1.45 -10.49
C ALA A 179 -1.65 -1.74 -9.79
N TYR A 180 -1.90 -1.08 -8.64
CA TYR A 180 -3.12 -1.30 -7.86
C TYR A 180 -4.33 -0.58 -8.47
N ARG A 181 -4.98 0.34 -7.77
CA ARG A 181 -6.38 0.72 -8.02
C ARG A 181 -6.64 1.20 -9.43
N LEU A 182 -5.92 2.21 -9.91
CA LEU A 182 -6.03 2.70 -11.29
C LEU A 182 -4.90 2.17 -12.18
N GLY A 183 -4.35 1.00 -11.83
CA GLY A 183 -3.22 0.40 -12.52
C GLY A 183 -2.01 1.32 -12.60
N MET A 184 -1.27 1.21 -13.68
CA MET A 184 -0.09 2.04 -13.91
C MET A 184 -0.41 3.52 -14.15
N ALA A 185 -1.63 3.85 -14.61
CA ALA A 185 -2.04 5.24 -14.77
C ALA A 185 -2.10 5.97 -13.42
N GLY A 186 -2.67 5.33 -12.39
CA GLY A 186 -2.67 5.86 -11.01
C GLY A 186 -1.25 6.01 -10.46
N GLN A 187 -0.44 4.97 -10.64
CA GLN A 187 0.98 4.97 -10.25
C GLN A 187 1.76 6.13 -10.87
N PHE A 188 1.62 6.37 -12.18
CA PHE A 188 2.31 7.48 -12.85
C PHE A 188 1.79 8.84 -12.39
N LYS A 189 0.48 8.98 -12.13
CA LYS A 189 -0.09 10.21 -11.58
C LYS A 189 0.49 10.55 -10.19
N ALA A 190 0.71 9.54 -9.34
CA ALA A 190 1.36 9.74 -8.05
C ALA A 190 2.82 10.24 -8.19
N LEU A 191 3.57 9.65 -9.14
CA LEU A 191 4.93 10.12 -9.46
C LEU A 191 4.92 11.54 -10.02
N ASP A 192 3.96 11.90 -10.86
CA ASP A 192 3.83 13.24 -11.44
C ASP A 192 3.50 14.28 -10.36
N ILE A 193 2.64 13.94 -9.39
CA ILE A 193 2.35 14.79 -8.22
C ILE A 193 3.61 15.00 -7.39
N ALA A 194 4.31 13.92 -7.02
CA ALA A 194 5.55 14.04 -6.25
C ALA A 194 6.62 14.87 -6.98
N HIS A 195 6.72 14.70 -8.30
CA HIS A 195 7.62 15.51 -9.12
C HIS A 195 7.18 16.99 -9.18
N SER A 196 5.88 17.29 -9.08
CA SER A 196 5.40 18.67 -9.05
C SER A 196 5.76 19.44 -7.78
N PHE A 197 6.01 18.72 -6.67
CA PHE A 197 6.56 19.28 -5.44
C PHE A 197 8.09 19.34 -5.43
N ALA A 198 8.74 18.67 -6.38
CA ALA A 198 10.18 18.49 -6.37
C ALA A 198 10.93 19.75 -6.80
N ASP A 199 12.05 19.99 -6.14
CA ASP A 199 13.07 20.94 -6.52
C ASP A 199 14.47 20.28 -6.50
N LYS A 200 15.51 21.10 -6.59
CA LYS A 200 16.89 20.61 -6.49
C LYS A 200 17.19 20.13 -5.06
N GLY A 201 17.25 18.80 -4.93
CA GLY A 201 17.70 18.14 -3.70
C GLY A 201 16.57 17.51 -2.90
N THR A 202 15.35 17.48 -3.43
CA THR A 202 14.19 16.85 -2.79
C THR A 202 14.46 15.40 -2.44
N ILE A 203 14.09 15.05 -1.21
CA ILE A 203 14.11 13.68 -0.70
C ILE A 203 12.71 13.08 -0.86
N PHE A 204 12.64 11.86 -1.38
CA PHE A 204 11.39 11.12 -1.53
C PHE A 204 11.38 9.93 -0.58
N VAL A 205 10.48 9.94 0.38
CA VAL A 205 10.33 8.88 1.38
C VAL A 205 9.23 7.92 0.91
N PRO A 206 9.56 6.67 0.54
CA PRO A 206 8.58 5.64 0.22
C PRO A 206 7.87 5.16 1.49
N GLY A 207 6.77 4.43 1.32
CA GLY A 207 6.09 3.73 2.41
C GLY A 207 6.97 2.67 3.07
N HIS A 208 7.88 2.05 2.31
CA HIS A 208 8.86 1.10 2.82
C HIS A 208 10.23 1.24 2.15
N GLY A 209 11.28 1.06 2.94
CA GLY A 209 12.68 1.09 2.50
C GLY A 209 13.33 2.45 2.74
N LEU A 210 14.59 2.60 2.32
CA LEU A 210 15.32 3.85 2.48
C LEU A 210 14.69 4.95 1.61
N PHE A 211 14.82 6.21 1.98
CA PHE A 211 14.43 7.30 1.08
C PHE A 211 15.29 7.32 -0.19
N ASP A 212 14.80 8.00 -1.22
CA ASP A 212 15.51 8.17 -2.49
C ASP A 212 15.52 9.65 -2.92
N ASN A 213 16.02 9.90 -4.13
CA ASN A 213 16.03 11.21 -4.77
C ASN A 213 15.33 11.16 -6.13
N GLU A 214 15.29 12.31 -6.82
CA GLU A 214 14.66 12.47 -8.13
C GLU A 214 15.15 11.44 -9.17
N LYS A 215 16.44 11.10 -9.18
CA LYS A 215 17.00 10.09 -10.08
C LYS A 215 16.41 8.71 -9.78
N GLY A 216 16.20 8.38 -8.51
CA GLY A 216 15.54 7.14 -8.09
C GLY A 216 14.08 7.08 -8.56
N LEU A 217 13.34 8.18 -8.38
CA LEU A 217 11.96 8.31 -8.83
C LEU A 217 11.83 8.12 -10.36
N HIS A 218 12.69 8.77 -11.14
CA HIS A 218 12.76 8.59 -12.59
C HIS A 218 13.12 7.16 -13.00
N ALA A 219 14.12 6.56 -12.35
CA ALA A 219 14.50 5.19 -12.61
C ALA A 219 13.36 4.21 -12.31
N PHE A 220 12.59 4.44 -11.24
CA PHE A 220 11.40 3.64 -10.94
C PHE A 220 10.34 3.77 -12.04
N ARG A 221 10.05 5.00 -12.50
CA ARG A 221 9.13 5.27 -13.63
C ARG A 221 9.55 4.52 -14.89
N GLU A 222 10.83 4.54 -15.24
CA GLU A 222 11.34 3.82 -16.42
C GLU A 222 11.15 2.30 -16.29
N LYS A 223 11.47 1.73 -15.12
CA LYS A 223 11.28 0.29 -14.89
C LYS A 223 9.81 -0.10 -14.97
N CYS A 224 8.93 0.74 -14.43
CA CYS A 224 7.47 0.59 -14.53
C CYS A 224 6.98 0.58 -15.99
N VAL A 225 7.49 1.49 -16.82
CA VAL A 225 7.15 1.55 -18.26
C VAL A 225 7.60 0.28 -18.97
N HIS A 226 8.83 -0.19 -18.73
CA HIS A 226 9.33 -1.43 -19.34
C HIS A 226 8.51 -2.65 -18.89
N TRP A 227 8.17 -2.75 -17.60
CA TRP A 227 7.31 -3.79 -17.06
C TRP A 227 5.96 -3.83 -17.78
N LEU A 228 5.24 -2.71 -17.80
CA LEU A 228 3.92 -2.61 -18.42
C LEU A 228 3.97 -2.94 -19.92
N ALA A 229 5.00 -2.46 -20.62
CA ALA A 229 5.19 -2.72 -22.04
C ALA A 229 5.35 -4.22 -22.33
N ARG A 230 6.18 -4.92 -21.54
CA ARG A 230 6.44 -6.34 -21.75
C ARG A 230 5.25 -7.22 -21.36
N VAL A 231 4.64 -6.98 -20.19
CA VAL A 231 3.42 -7.70 -19.77
C VAL A 231 2.31 -7.52 -20.81
N GLY A 232 2.09 -6.29 -21.30
CA GLY A 232 1.09 -6.02 -22.31
C GLY A 232 1.37 -6.70 -23.67
N ALA A 233 2.64 -6.81 -24.06
CA ALA A 233 3.03 -7.51 -25.28
C ALA A 233 2.71 -9.02 -25.19
N LEU A 234 3.03 -9.64 -24.05
CA LEU A 234 2.74 -11.04 -23.78
C LEU A 234 1.22 -11.30 -23.70
N PHE A 235 0.48 -10.41 -23.05
CA PHE A 235 -0.98 -10.47 -22.99
C PHE A 235 -1.61 -10.48 -24.39
N ARG A 236 -1.20 -9.56 -25.27
CA ARG A 236 -1.71 -9.49 -26.66
C ARG A 236 -1.37 -10.72 -27.50
N GLN A 237 -0.36 -11.49 -27.10
CA GLN A 237 0.00 -12.76 -27.73
C GLN A 237 -0.76 -13.95 -27.12
N GLY A 238 -1.59 -13.74 -26.10
CA GLY A 238 -2.34 -14.79 -25.41
C GLY A 238 -1.48 -15.65 -24.48
N VAL A 239 -0.32 -15.16 -24.06
CA VAL A 239 0.57 -15.88 -23.13
C VAL A 239 -0.06 -15.88 -21.74
N GLY A 240 -0.17 -17.05 -21.10
CA GLY A 240 -0.68 -17.17 -19.73
C GLY A 240 0.36 -16.76 -18.68
N VAL A 241 -0.10 -16.41 -17.47
CA VAL A 241 0.74 -15.95 -16.34
C VAL A 241 1.89 -16.92 -16.04
N ASP A 242 1.62 -18.23 -16.09
CA ASP A 242 2.63 -19.26 -15.85
C ASP A 242 3.82 -19.13 -16.80
N ALA A 243 3.56 -18.99 -18.10
CA ALA A 243 4.58 -18.77 -19.10
C ALA A 243 5.20 -17.36 -19.04
N MET A 244 4.43 -16.33 -18.67
CA MET A 244 4.97 -14.98 -18.47
C MET A 244 6.02 -14.96 -17.35
N GLY A 245 5.81 -15.71 -16.26
CA GLY A 245 6.79 -15.76 -15.19
C GLY A 245 8.11 -16.47 -15.54
N GLU A 246 8.17 -17.14 -16.70
CA GLU A 246 9.38 -17.76 -17.24
C GLU A 246 9.99 -16.92 -18.39
N ASP A 247 9.40 -15.77 -18.70
CA ASP A 247 9.83 -14.90 -19.78
C ASP A 247 11.20 -14.25 -19.48
N LEU A 248 12.15 -14.41 -20.40
CA LEU A 248 13.52 -13.92 -20.23
C LEU A 248 13.62 -12.39 -20.12
N GLU A 249 12.77 -11.66 -20.85
CA GLU A 249 12.79 -10.19 -20.81
C GLU A 249 12.14 -9.67 -19.53
N LEU A 250 11.02 -10.25 -19.09
CA LEU A 250 10.46 -9.92 -17.78
C LEU A 250 11.42 -10.27 -16.64
N ASP A 251 12.13 -11.40 -16.71
CA ASP A 251 13.14 -11.75 -15.69
C ASP A 251 14.26 -10.69 -15.63
N GLN A 252 14.76 -10.23 -16.79
CA GLN A 252 15.74 -9.14 -16.87
C GLN A 252 15.20 -7.83 -16.29
N ILE A 253 13.95 -7.47 -16.59
CA ILE A 253 13.29 -6.30 -15.99
C ILE A 253 13.21 -6.48 -14.47
N LYS A 254 12.86 -7.68 -14.00
CA LYS A 254 12.78 -8.02 -12.59
C LYS A 254 14.11 -7.81 -11.87
N GLN A 255 15.23 -8.19 -12.46
CA GLN A 255 16.54 -8.00 -11.83
C GLN A 255 16.85 -6.52 -11.57
N ARG A 256 16.39 -5.60 -12.43
CA ARG A 256 16.59 -4.15 -12.23
C ARG A 256 15.84 -3.60 -11.01
N PHE A 257 14.78 -4.26 -10.53
CA PHE A 257 14.10 -3.88 -9.29
C PHE A 257 14.82 -4.41 -8.04
N ILE A 258 15.61 -5.47 -8.17
CA ILE A 258 16.30 -6.16 -7.07
C ILE A 258 17.67 -5.52 -6.75
N GLU A 259 18.28 -4.78 -7.68
CA GLU A 259 19.63 -4.20 -7.56
C GLU A 259 19.91 -3.33 -6.30
N LYS A 260 18.87 -2.85 -5.60
CA LYS A 260 19.00 -2.09 -4.33
C LYS A 260 18.51 -2.83 -3.07
N ARG A 261 18.22 -4.14 -3.16
CA ARG A 261 17.63 -4.92 -2.06
C ARG A 261 18.70 -5.70 -1.30
N ASP A 262 18.71 -5.56 0.02
CA ASP A 262 19.45 -6.44 0.92
C ASP A 262 18.49 -6.90 2.05
N PRO A 263 18.01 -8.16 2.05
CA PRO A 263 17.15 -8.73 1.01
C PRO A 263 15.74 -9.12 1.57
N PRO A 264 14.74 -9.48 0.72
CA PRO A 264 14.67 -10.86 0.21
C PRO A 264 14.36 -10.96 -1.29
N ILE A 265 14.82 -12.07 -1.89
CA ILE A 265 14.39 -12.59 -3.19
C ILE A 265 12.86 -12.64 -3.21
N LEU A 266 12.22 -12.06 -4.22
CA LEU A 266 10.78 -12.28 -4.40
C LEU A 266 10.58 -13.74 -4.75
N SER A 267 9.76 -14.42 -3.95
CA SER A 267 9.32 -15.77 -4.32
C SER A 267 8.66 -15.73 -5.69
N ASP A 268 8.77 -16.82 -6.44
CA ASP A 268 8.11 -16.93 -7.74
C ASP A 268 6.60 -16.67 -7.63
N THR A 269 5.99 -17.03 -6.50
CA THR A 269 4.59 -16.73 -6.18
C THR A 269 4.31 -15.23 -6.14
N LEU A 270 5.12 -14.45 -5.41
CA LEU A 270 4.93 -13.00 -5.35
C LEU A 270 5.12 -12.37 -6.73
N TYR A 271 6.15 -12.79 -7.45
CA TYR A 271 6.42 -12.32 -8.81
C TYR A 271 5.26 -12.57 -9.77
N ARG A 272 4.69 -13.78 -9.77
CA ARG A 272 3.49 -14.10 -10.56
C ARG A 272 2.28 -13.27 -10.14
N GLY A 273 2.10 -13.05 -8.84
CA GLY A 273 1.05 -12.17 -8.32
C GLY A 273 1.16 -10.72 -8.85
N PHE A 274 2.37 -10.19 -9.04
CA PHE A 274 2.56 -8.87 -9.66
C PHE A 274 2.15 -8.84 -11.15
N ILE A 275 2.43 -9.92 -11.89
CA ILE A 275 1.97 -10.07 -13.28
C ILE A 275 0.44 -10.09 -13.30
N GLU A 276 -0.18 -10.93 -12.46
CA GLU A 276 -1.64 -11.07 -12.37
C GLU A 276 -2.33 -9.75 -12.01
N ARG A 277 -1.80 -9.01 -11.04
CA ARG A 277 -2.30 -7.69 -10.67
C ARG A 277 -2.21 -6.70 -11.82
N THR A 278 -1.06 -6.67 -12.52
CA THR A 278 -0.89 -5.82 -13.71
C THR A 278 -1.92 -6.15 -14.80
N LEU A 279 -2.16 -7.43 -15.06
CA LEU A 279 -3.17 -7.87 -16.03
C LEU A 279 -4.58 -7.46 -15.59
N SER A 280 -4.93 -7.70 -14.31
CA SER A 280 -6.22 -7.34 -13.72
C SER A 280 -6.46 -5.83 -13.67
N ALA A 281 -5.39 -5.02 -13.61
CA ALA A 281 -5.47 -3.56 -13.56
C ALA A 281 -5.52 -2.90 -14.94
N ASP A 282 -4.60 -3.30 -15.84
CA ASP A 282 -4.29 -2.56 -17.07
C ASP A 282 -4.62 -3.34 -18.35
N PHE A 283 -4.77 -4.67 -18.29
CA PHE A 283 -4.97 -5.53 -19.46
C PHE A 283 -6.16 -6.47 -19.31
N VAL A 284 -7.34 -5.87 -19.19
CA VAL A 284 -8.61 -6.60 -19.13
C VAL A 284 -9.31 -6.53 -20.48
N ASN A 285 -9.76 -7.68 -20.99
CA ASN A 285 -10.69 -7.74 -22.10
C ASN A 285 -12.11 -7.37 -21.63
N ALA A 286 -12.33 -6.08 -21.39
CA ALA A 286 -13.60 -5.57 -20.89
C ALA A 286 -14.73 -5.81 -21.91
N TYR A 287 -15.89 -6.23 -21.40
CA TYR A 287 -17.13 -6.23 -22.17
C TYR A 287 -17.52 -4.76 -22.45
N PRO A 288 -17.76 -4.39 -23.72
CA PRO A 288 -18.06 -3.01 -24.06
C PRO A 288 -19.42 -2.61 -23.48
N MET A 289 -19.42 -1.57 -22.66
CA MET A 289 -20.61 -0.96 -22.06
C MET A 289 -20.59 0.54 -22.38
N SER A 290 -21.72 1.09 -22.83
CA SER A 290 -21.90 2.54 -22.91
C SER A 290 -22.14 3.13 -21.53
N GLN A 291 -22.05 4.46 -21.42
CA GLN A 291 -22.39 5.13 -20.17
C GLN A 291 -23.85 4.90 -19.75
N ASP A 292 -24.75 4.81 -20.72
CA ASP A 292 -26.16 4.52 -20.48
C ASP A 292 -26.37 3.07 -20.02
N ASP A 293 -25.57 2.12 -20.53
CA ASP A 293 -25.61 0.74 -20.04
C ASP A 293 -25.16 0.68 -18.58
N LEU A 294 -24.08 1.37 -18.21
CA LEU A 294 -23.57 1.41 -16.82
C LEU A 294 -24.54 2.05 -15.83
N ASN A 295 -25.38 3.00 -16.27
CA ASN A 295 -26.41 3.61 -15.44
C ASN A 295 -27.43 2.60 -14.90
N ALA A 296 -27.62 1.46 -15.58
CA ALA A 296 -28.51 0.40 -15.12
C ALA A 296 -28.08 -0.22 -13.77
N TYR A 297 -26.81 -0.08 -13.38
CA TYR A 297 -26.24 -0.68 -12.16
C TYR A 297 -26.08 0.33 -11.03
N VAL A 298 -26.05 1.63 -11.36
CA VAL A 298 -25.93 2.71 -10.37
C VAL A 298 -27.12 2.67 -9.41
N GLY A 299 -26.82 2.65 -8.11
CA GLY A 299 -27.85 2.56 -7.09
C GLY A 299 -27.32 2.19 -5.71
N ILE A 300 -28.25 2.05 -4.78
CA ILE A 300 -27.99 1.68 -3.39
C ILE A 300 -28.55 0.29 -3.17
N TYR A 301 -27.71 -0.62 -2.70
CA TYR A 301 -28.03 -2.01 -2.42
C TYR A 301 -27.84 -2.27 -0.93
N GLN A 302 -28.84 -2.88 -0.30
CA GLN A 302 -28.71 -3.38 1.06
C GLN A 302 -28.22 -4.83 1.00
N LEU A 303 -27.09 -5.09 1.63
CA LEU A 303 -26.47 -6.41 1.77
C LEU A 303 -27.18 -7.21 2.88
N GLU A 304 -27.00 -8.54 2.89
CA GLU A 304 -27.67 -9.45 3.83
C GLU A 304 -27.34 -9.19 5.31
N ASP A 305 -26.15 -8.65 5.60
CA ASP A 305 -25.73 -8.23 6.95
C ASP A 305 -26.25 -6.84 7.34
N GLY A 306 -26.99 -6.18 6.44
CA GLY A 306 -27.51 -4.83 6.60
C GLY A 306 -26.59 -3.71 6.13
N ALA A 307 -25.36 -4.01 5.69
CA ALA A 307 -24.45 -3.02 5.12
C ALA A 307 -25.02 -2.40 3.84
N ILE A 308 -24.61 -1.16 3.57
CA ILE A 308 -25.06 -0.41 2.40
C ILE A 308 -23.94 -0.37 1.38
N LEU A 309 -24.19 -1.01 0.23
CA LEU A 309 -23.37 -0.91 -0.96
C LEU A 309 -23.90 0.23 -1.84
N GLU A 310 -23.06 1.22 -2.09
CA GLU A 310 -23.28 2.23 -3.10
C GLU A 310 -22.55 1.83 -4.39
N VAL A 311 -23.27 1.76 -5.50
CA VAL A 311 -22.69 1.59 -6.84
C VAL A 311 -22.85 2.91 -7.59
N LEU A 312 -21.74 3.48 -8.03
CA LEU A 312 -21.65 4.75 -8.72
C LEU A 312 -20.98 4.54 -10.08
N GLN A 313 -21.25 5.44 -11.02
CA GLN A 313 -20.52 5.50 -12.28
C GLN A 313 -19.34 6.46 -12.14
N MET A 314 -18.17 6.05 -12.63
CA MET A 314 -16.98 6.89 -12.73
C MET A 314 -16.30 6.61 -14.06
N ASP A 315 -16.34 7.58 -14.97
CA ASP A 315 -15.94 7.42 -16.36
C ASP A 315 -16.54 6.14 -16.96
N ALA A 316 -15.73 5.31 -17.64
CA ALA A 316 -16.17 4.06 -18.26
C ALA A 316 -16.21 2.85 -17.30
N SER A 317 -16.24 3.07 -15.99
CA SER A 317 -16.25 2.01 -14.96
C SER A 317 -17.35 2.27 -13.92
N LEU A 318 -17.62 1.26 -13.09
CA LEU A 318 -18.40 1.45 -11.87
C LEU A 318 -17.48 1.47 -10.66
N ILE A 319 -17.85 2.25 -9.66
CA ILE A 319 -17.27 2.19 -8.31
C ILE A 319 -18.31 1.56 -7.39
N ALA A 320 -17.97 0.45 -6.76
CA ALA A 320 -18.71 -0.14 -5.66
C ALA A 320 -18.03 0.28 -4.35
N ARG A 321 -18.79 0.72 -3.34
CA ARG A 321 -18.21 1.09 -2.05
C ARG A 321 -19.14 0.80 -0.89
N VAL A 322 -18.54 0.38 0.22
CA VAL A 322 -19.21 0.11 1.49
C VAL A 322 -18.46 0.85 2.58
N GLU A 323 -19.17 1.75 3.29
CA GLU A 323 -18.56 2.55 4.37
C GLU A 323 -18.01 1.64 5.48
N GLY A 324 -16.82 1.97 5.99
CA GLY A 324 -16.10 1.17 6.97
C GLY A 324 -15.46 -0.11 6.42
N SER A 325 -15.56 -0.38 5.11
CA SER A 325 -15.11 -1.65 4.52
C SER A 325 -14.18 -1.46 3.32
N HIS A 326 -14.71 -1.08 2.15
CA HIS A 326 -13.92 -1.05 0.92
C HIS A 326 -14.48 -0.11 -0.15
N ILE A 327 -13.63 0.16 -1.15
CA ILE A 327 -13.98 0.72 -2.46
C ILE A 327 -13.40 -0.22 -3.52
N ASP A 328 -14.19 -0.54 -4.53
CA ASP A 328 -13.83 -1.40 -5.66
C ASP A 328 -14.12 -0.69 -6.98
N THR A 329 -13.20 -0.82 -7.93
CA THR A 329 -13.42 -0.44 -9.33
C THR A 329 -13.85 -1.68 -10.07
N LEU A 330 -15.03 -1.63 -10.67
CA LEU A 330 -15.63 -2.76 -11.37
C LEU A 330 -15.50 -2.57 -12.87
N ILE A 331 -15.01 -3.62 -13.53
CA ILE A 331 -14.92 -3.68 -14.99
C ILE A 331 -15.82 -4.83 -15.47
N ALA A 332 -16.68 -4.54 -16.45
CA ALA A 332 -17.60 -5.52 -17.01
C ALA A 332 -16.84 -6.62 -17.76
N LEU A 333 -17.16 -7.88 -17.47
CA LEU A 333 -16.77 -9.05 -18.27
C LEU A 333 -17.95 -9.60 -19.09
N SER A 334 -19.17 -9.25 -18.70
CA SER A 334 -20.42 -9.49 -19.43
C SER A 334 -21.48 -8.48 -18.98
N PRO A 335 -22.71 -8.51 -19.53
CA PRO A 335 -23.80 -7.66 -19.05
C PRO A 335 -24.20 -7.90 -17.58
N THR A 336 -23.71 -8.94 -16.91
CA THR A 336 -24.08 -9.21 -15.52
C THR A 336 -22.88 -9.46 -14.62
N LEU A 337 -21.72 -9.82 -15.19
CA LEU A 337 -20.52 -10.14 -14.44
C LEU A 337 -19.52 -8.98 -14.54
N PHE A 338 -19.10 -8.48 -13.40
CA PHE A 338 -18.06 -7.47 -13.28
C PHE A 338 -16.95 -8.03 -12.41
N HIS A 339 -15.70 -7.95 -12.85
CA HIS A 339 -14.58 -8.28 -11.98
C HIS A 339 -14.15 -7.04 -11.19
N VAL A 340 -13.61 -7.27 -10.00
CA VAL A 340 -12.95 -6.22 -9.23
C VAL A 340 -11.55 -6.01 -9.81
N ARG A 341 -11.21 -4.76 -10.09
CA ARG A 341 -9.88 -4.40 -10.58
C ARG A 341 -8.85 -4.72 -9.50
N VAL A 342 -7.80 -5.46 -9.87
CA VAL A 342 -6.65 -5.89 -9.04
C VAL A 342 -6.94 -6.95 -7.98
N SER A 343 -8.19 -7.15 -7.58
CA SER A 343 -8.54 -8.27 -6.70
C SER A 343 -8.81 -9.53 -7.52
N LEU A 344 -7.91 -10.50 -7.41
CA LEU A 344 -7.93 -11.72 -8.23
C LEU A 344 -9.02 -12.66 -7.73
N GLY A 345 -10.04 -12.88 -8.56
CA GLY A 345 -11.16 -13.77 -8.26
C GLY A 345 -12.39 -13.07 -7.70
N ASP A 346 -12.25 -11.84 -7.21
CA ASP A 346 -13.38 -11.08 -6.69
C ASP A 346 -14.22 -10.50 -7.83
N ALA A 347 -15.54 -10.58 -7.67
CA ALA A 347 -16.48 -10.20 -8.71
C ALA A 347 -17.84 -9.80 -8.16
N TYR A 348 -18.55 -9.00 -8.95
CA TYR A 348 -19.91 -8.57 -8.70
C TYR A 348 -20.79 -9.13 -9.81
N ASN A 349 -21.78 -9.94 -9.42
CA ASN A 349 -22.77 -10.49 -10.33
C ASN A 349 -24.11 -9.78 -10.14
N PHE A 350 -24.50 -8.95 -11.10
CA PHE A 350 -25.75 -8.21 -11.06
C PHE A 350 -26.88 -8.97 -11.74
N ARG A 351 -28.06 -8.94 -11.12
CA ARG A 351 -29.29 -9.41 -11.75
C ARG A 351 -30.06 -8.23 -12.33
N LEU A 352 -30.30 -8.26 -13.64
CA LEU A 352 -31.14 -7.27 -14.31
C LEU A 352 -32.62 -7.66 -14.24
N SER A 353 -33.46 -6.68 -13.93
CA SER A 353 -34.92 -6.80 -14.01
C SER A 353 -35.41 -6.85 -15.46
N LYS A 354 -36.72 -7.08 -15.67
CA LYS A 354 -37.34 -7.01 -17.01
C LYS A 354 -37.18 -5.64 -17.69
N LYS A 355 -36.92 -4.58 -16.93
CA LYS A 355 -36.69 -3.23 -17.44
C LYS A 355 -35.22 -2.97 -17.79
N GLY A 356 -34.33 -3.97 -17.66
CA GLY A 356 -32.90 -3.82 -17.91
C GLY A 356 -32.12 -3.20 -16.76
N VAL A 357 -32.77 -2.86 -15.64
CA VAL A 357 -32.13 -2.23 -14.48
C VAL A 357 -31.74 -3.28 -13.44
N ALA A 358 -30.53 -3.18 -12.89
CA ALA A 358 -30.05 -4.07 -11.83
C ALA A 358 -30.90 -3.92 -10.56
N ASP A 359 -31.41 -5.04 -10.04
CA ASP A 359 -32.24 -5.08 -8.85
C ASP A 359 -31.65 -5.95 -7.71
N ARG A 360 -30.63 -6.76 -8.03
CA ARG A 360 -29.84 -7.52 -7.07
C ARG A 360 -28.37 -7.55 -7.50
N VAL A 361 -27.52 -7.81 -6.52
CA VAL A 361 -26.10 -8.05 -6.71
C VAL A 361 -25.68 -9.24 -5.83
N THR A 362 -24.75 -10.04 -6.31
CA THR A 362 -24.01 -11.02 -5.51
C THR A 362 -22.55 -10.64 -5.60
N ILE A 363 -21.93 -10.34 -4.46
CA ILE A 363 -20.51 -10.05 -4.34
C ILE A 363 -19.81 -11.36 -4.03
N HIS A 364 -18.73 -11.65 -4.75
CA HIS A 364 -17.85 -12.78 -4.53
C HIS A 364 -16.50 -12.25 -4.04
N THR A 365 -16.01 -12.79 -2.93
CA THR A 365 -14.73 -12.42 -2.32
C THR A 365 -13.99 -13.69 -1.96
N GLY A 366 -13.02 -14.08 -2.79
CA GLY A 366 -12.45 -15.43 -2.75
C GLY A 366 -13.54 -16.52 -2.83
N ASP A 367 -13.60 -17.37 -1.79
CA ASP A 367 -14.59 -18.45 -1.68
C ASP A 367 -15.92 -18.02 -1.05
N GLU A 368 -16.02 -16.78 -0.57
CA GLU A 368 -17.21 -16.25 0.09
C GLU A 368 -18.12 -15.52 -0.91
N SER A 369 -19.42 -15.44 -0.57
CA SER A 369 -20.35 -14.63 -1.34
C SER A 369 -21.41 -14.00 -0.46
N GLN A 370 -21.85 -12.81 -0.85
CA GLN A 370 -22.86 -12.04 -0.14
C GLN A 370 -23.86 -11.46 -1.12
N ASN A 371 -25.16 -11.57 -0.83
CA ASN A 371 -26.19 -10.99 -1.69
C ASN A 371 -26.59 -9.59 -1.21
N GLY A 372 -27.03 -8.78 -2.18
CA GLY A 372 -27.62 -7.48 -1.97
C GLY A 372 -28.88 -7.27 -2.81
N LYS A 373 -29.79 -6.47 -2.27
CA LYS A 373 -31.02 -6.04 -2.96
C LYS A 373 -31.01 -4.52 -3.11
N ARG A 374 -31.33 -4.03 -4.31
CA ARG A 374 -31.49 -2.59 -4.54
C ARG A 374 -32.64 -2.03 -3.71
N ILE A 375 -32.39 -0.90 -3.04
CA ILE A 375 -33.36 -0.25 -2.13
C ILE A 375 -33.79 1.14 -2.60
N ASN A 376 -33.02 1.81 -3.46
CA ASN A 376 -33.45 3.08 -4.06
C ASN A 376 -34.26 2.84 -5.34
N PRO A 377 -35.34 3.60 -5.58
CA PRO A 377 -36.11 3.49 -6.82
C PRO A 377 -35.20 3.78 -8.02
N ALA A 378 -35.33 2.93 -9.04
CA ALA A 378 -34.74 3.13 -10.34
C ALA A 378 -35.64 4.10 -11.11
N ASP A 379 -35.45 5.39 -10.89
CA ASP A 379 -36.15 6.42 -11.65
C ASP A 379 -35.48 6.63 -13.01
#